data_AF-A0A2N1A6W3-F1
#
_entry.id   AF-A0A2N1A6W3-F1
#
_cell.length_a   1.000
_cell.length_b   1.000
_cell.length_c   1.000
_cell.angle_alpha   90.00
_cell.angle_beta   90.00
_cell.angle_gamma   90.00
#
_symmetry.space_group_name_H-M   'P 1'
#
loop_
_entity.id
_entity.type
_entity.pdbx_description
1 polymer ?
#
loop_
_entity_poly.entity_id
_entity_poly.type
_entity_poly.pdbx_seq_one_letter_code
_entity_poly.pdbx_strand_id
1 'polypeptide(L)'
;MKNQLLTFTLLLSSAASFASDKAQHLSAGDTTVKRTHASAYSAHSANLKDVKGILKFNGGNKFFEEPWAQSVGSVSSQDGLGPLFNNNACQDCHVRDGRGHASEALDNQQGTDFSTMLLRAAKSDISESQKNAMSLGLQANVGDTCIGGQLQHEANFGIKQEASQAVSYRYQEISFTDGEKVTLRDPIWHVKGINCEIDDDTVLSARVAPPMIGLGLLALIDEKQILAQEDINDSNNDAISGKANKVWSVKAQQVTLGRFGWKAGQPTLRQQTAGAFLGDMGLTTDFFQQENCLEHQSDCKQSPNGNGDMADADYKFEVSTKVLNKITFYTNHLAVPARRNAYSTLVRNGQKLFNELGCQQCHTASYTTVKSAEFPELSNQKIYPYTDMLLHDMGEALTDFDKNSKTVKGDIPVEFLAQANEWRTPPLWGIGLAQTVDPNATFLHDGRARNLLEAVLWHGGEAEQSKQKVLQLSKKQRVELLAFLEDL
;
A
#
# COMPACT_ATOMS: atom_id res chain seq x y z
N MET A 1 13.93 -14.45 -70.62
CA MET A 1 14.94 -14.85 -69.62
C MET A 1 15.24 -13.67 -68.70
N LYS A 2 14.55 -13.60 -67.55
CA LYS A 2 14.91 -12.73 -66.41
C LYS A 2 14.50 -13.51 -65.15
N ASN A 3 15.46 -14.14 -64.50
CA ASN A 3 15.28 -14.79 -63.20
C ASN A 3 15.53 -13.75 -62.11
N GLN A 4 14.52 -13.46 -61.29
CA GLN A 4 14.69 -12.81 -60.00
C GLN A 4 14.84 -13.90 -58.94
N LEU A 5 16.00 -13.94 -58.27
CA LEU A 5 16.21 -14.71 -57.05
C LEU A 5 15.45 -14.01 -55.90
N LEU A 6 14.41 -14.65 -55.36
CA LEU A 6 13.89 -14.32 -54.04
C LEU A 6 14.78 -15.00 -52.98
N THR A 7 15.42 -14.20 -52.15
CA THR A 7 16.12 -14.66 -50.95
C THR A 7 15.09 -14.74 -49.81
N PHE A 8 14.75 -15.96 -49.38
CA PHE A 8 13.89 -16.19 -48.21
C PHE A 8 14.77 -16.13 -46.95
N THR A 9 14.67 -15.05 -46.19
CA THR A 9 15.32 -14.94 -44.88
C THR A 9 14.45 -15.67 -43.86
N LEU A 10 14.88 -16.86 -43.43
CA LEU A 10 14.26 -17.61 -42.35
C LEU A 10 14.55 -16.90 -41.02
N LEU A 11 13.57 -16.20 -40.46
CA LEU A 11 13.60 -15.73 -39.08
C LEU A 11 13.43 -16.94 -38.15
N LEU A 12 14.53 -17.46 -37.61
CA LEU A 12 14.49 -18.38 -36.47
C LEU A 12 14.04 -17.59 -35.23
N SER A 13 12.76 -17.73 -34.88
CA SER A 13 12.28 -17.41 -33.54
C SER A 13 12.83 -18.45 -32.57
N SER A 14 13.87 -18.08 -31.81
CA SER A 14 14.30 -18.88 -30.67
C SER A 14 13.24 -18.75 -29.58
N ALA A 15 12.39 -19.76 -29.45
CA ALA A 15 11.59 -19.96 -28.25
C ALA A 15 12.59 -20.28 -27.12
N ALA A 16 13.03 -19.25 -26.40
CA ALA A 16 13.74 -19.43 -25.15
C ALA A 16 12.78 -20.16 -24.19
N SER A 17 13.02 -21.46 -24.03
CA SER A 17 12.40 -22.26 -22.97
C SER A 17 12.82 -21.63 -21.65
N PHE A 18 11.92 -20.84 -21.05
CA PHE A 18 12.06 -20.41 -19.66
C PHE A 18 12.01 -21.65 -18.79
N ALA A 19 13.18 -22.18 -18.43
CA ALA A 19 13.27 -23.19 -17.38
C ALA A 19 12.62 -22.58 -16.13
N SER A 20 11.50 -23.16 -15.71
CA SER A 20 10.81 -22.75 -14.48
C SER A 20 11.80 -22.85 -13.33
N ASP A 21 12.01 -21.72 -12.65
CA ASP A 21 12.83 -21.69 -11.46
C ASP A 21 12.18 -22.60 -10.40
N LYS A 22 12.87 -23.69 -10.05
CA LYS A 22 12.41 -24.68 -9.07
C LYS A 22 12.33 -24.10 -7.65
N ALA A 23 12.84 -22.89 -7.43
CA ALA A 23 12.71 -22.17 -6.17
C ALA A 23 11.61 -21.11 -6.18
N GLN A 24 10.83 -20.94 -7.27
CA GLN A 24 9.78 -19.89 -7.35
C GLN A 24 8.70 -20.01 -6.26
N HIS A 25 8.50 -21.19 -5.66
CA HIS A 25 7.60 -21.34 -4.52
C HIS A 25 8.11 -20.66 -3.24
N LEU A 26 9.41 -20.36 -3.16
CA LEU A 26 10.04 -19.57 -2.13
C LEU A 26 9.99 -18.08 -2.51
N SER A 27 8.80 -17.47 -2.37
CA SER A 27 8.52 -16.10 -2.81
C SER A 27 9.52 -15.05 -2.29
N ALA A 28 10.18 -15.32 -1.18
CA ALA A 28 11.13 -14.42 -0.53
C ALA A 28 12.52 -15.04 -0.34
N GLY A 29 12.90 -16.00 -1.19
CA GLY A 29 14.19 -16.69 -1.12
C GLY A 29 14.35 -17.43 0.22
N ASP A 30 15.54 -17.34 0.81
CA ASP A 30 15.89 -17.99 2.08
C ASP A 30 15.12 -17.41 3.29
N THR A 31 14.48 -16.25 3.13
CA THR A 31 13.67 -15.63 4.19
C THR A 31 12.24 -16.20 4.25
N THR A 32 11.82 -16.97 3.24
CA THR A 32 10.46 -17.53 3.11
C THR A 32 10.08 -18.45 4.26
N VAL A 33 8.86 -18.33 4.77
CA VAL A 33 8.29 -19.20 5.82
C VAL A 33 7.19 -20.13 5.31
N LYS A 34 6.95 -21.24 6.00
CA LYS A 34 5.86 -22.19 5.66
C LYS A 34 4.71 -22.07 6.66
N ARG A 35 4.00 -20.94 6.64
CA ARG A 35 2.81 -20.70 7.46
C ARG A 35 1.60 -20.41 6.58
N THR A 36 0.47 -21.05 6.87
CA THR A 36 -0.74 -21.04 6.02
C THR A 36 -2.03 -20.85 6.82
N HIS A 37 -1.93 -20.41 8.07
CA HIS A 37 -3.06 -20.21 8.98
C HIS A 37 -3.18 -18.72 9.33
N ALA A 38 -4.05 -18.37 10.29
CA ALA A 38 -4.31 -16.98 10.70
C ALA A 38 -3.05 -16.16 11.07
N SER A 39 -1.95 -16.82 11.45
CA SER A 39 -0.65 -16.19 11.75
C SER A 39 0.36 -16.30 10.60
N ALA A 40 -0.11 -16.38 9.35
CA ALA A 40 0.74 -16.58 8.17
C ALA A 40 1.75 -15.45 7.96
N TYR A 41 1.42 -14.25 8.41
CA TYR A 41 2.24 -13.05 8.21
C TYR A 41 3.10 -12.67 9.42
N SER A 42 2.82 -13.21 10.61
CA SER A 42 3.47 -12.84 11.87
C SER A 42 4.76 -13.64 12.16
N ALA A 43 5.56 -13.93 11.15
CA ALA A 43 6.82 -14.65 11.30
C ALA A 43 8.00 -13.75 10.92
N HIS A 44 9.12 -13.88 11.64
CA HIS A 44 10.38 -13.29 11.19
C HIS A 44 10.96 -14.06 10.00
N SER A 45 11.89 -13.44 9.28
CA SER A 45 12.66 -14.06 8.19
C SER A 45 13.22 -15.43 8.60
N ALA A 46 13.01 -16.47 7.79
CA ALA A 46 13.37 -17.85 8.15
C ALA A 46 14.88 -18.07 8.37
N ASN A 47 15.72 -17.23 7.76
CA ASN A 47 17.17 -17.24 7.90
C ASN A 47 17.70 -16.33 9.04
N LEU A 48 16.84 -15.57 9.73
CA LEU A 48 17.19 -14.85 10.96
C LEU A 48 17.28 -15.85 12.13
N LYS A 49 18.46 -16.44 12.31
CA LYS A 49 18.68 -17.55 13.26
C LYS A 49 19.33 -17.14 14.57
N ASP A 50 19.96 -15.98 14.62
CA ASP A 50 20.66 -15.54 15.81
C ASP A 50 19.66 -15.07 16.88
N VAL A 51 19.95 -15.41 18.14
CA VAL A 51 19.06 -15.13 19.27
C VAL A 51 18.83 -13.62 19.44
N LYS A 52 19.85 -12.80 19.18
CA LYS A 52 19.77 -11.34 19.34
C LYS A 52 18.82 -10.73 18.31
N GLY A 53 18.89 -11.17 17.05
CA GLY A 53 18.00 -10.78 15.97
C GLY A 53 16.55 -11.16 16.27
N ILE A 54 16.30 -12.40 16.69
CA ILE A 54 14.95 -12.86 17.07
C ILE A 54 14.39 -12.04 18.25
N LEU A 55 15.18 -11.78 19.29
CA LEU A 55 14.75 -10.92 20.41
C LEU A 55 14.46 -9.49 19.97
N LYS A 56 15.23 -8.95 19.01
CA LYS A 56 14.99 -7.62 18.44
C LYS A 56 13.69 -7.60 17.63
N PHE A 57 13.42 -8.63 16.84
CA PHE A 57 12.17 -8.79 16.10
C PHE A 57 10.98 -8.84 17.06
N ASN A 58 11.00 -9.74 18.06
CA ASN A 58 9.93 -9.86 19.04
C ASN A 58 9.73 -8.57 19.84
N GLY A 59 10.81 -7.85 20.14
CA GLY A 59 10.75 -6.55 20.79
C GLY A 59 10.08 -5.49 19.93
N GLY A 60 10.22 -5.55 18.59
CA GLY A 60 9.49 -4.67 17.67
C GLY A 60 8.04 -5.09 17.48
N ASN A 61 7.75 -6.40 17.42
CA ASN A 61 6.38 -6.93 17.42
C ASN A 61 5.60 -6.40 18.62
N LYS A 62 6.18 -6.47 19.81
CA LYS A 62 5.56 -5.96 21.04
C LYS A 62 5.05 -4.52 20.89
N PHE A 63 5.89 -3.60 20.39
CA PHE A 63 5.48 -2.20 20.17
C PHE A 63 4.51 -2.00 18.99
N PHE A 64 4.44 -2.97 18.07
CA PHE A 64 3.53 -2.95 16.93
C PHE A 64 2.10 -3.36 17.36
N GLU A 65 1.99 -4.31 18.29
CA GLU A 65 0.72 -4.85 18.81
C GLU A 65 0.15 -4.04 19.98
N GLU A 66 1.00 -3.50 20.86
CA GLU A 66 0.55 -2.85 22.09
C GLU A 66 0.04 -1.42 21.83
N PRO A 67 -1.16 -1.06 22.33
CA PRO A 67 -1.74 0.26 22.13
C PRO A 67 -1.01 1.35 22.91
N TRP A 68 -0.94 2.53 22.31
CA TRP A 68 -0.48 3.76 22.96
C TRP A 68 -1.60 4.35 23.82
N ALA A 69 -1.24 4.86 24.99
CA ALA A 69 -2.17 5.43 25.95
C ALA A 69 -2.12 6.97 25.97
N GLN A 70 -3.26 7.61 26.29
CA GLN A 70 -3.32 9.05 26.57
C GLN A 70 -2.40 9.38 27.77
N SER A 71 -1.68 10.50 27.70
CA SER A 71 -0.52 10.87 28.55
C SER A 71 -0.78 11.03 30.07
N VAL A 72 -1.93 10.64 30.60
CA VAL A 72 -2.27 10.78 32.02
C VAL A 72 -2.18 9.46 32.78
N GLY A 73 -0.95 8.98 33.03
CA GLY A 73 -0.67 8.33 34.31
C GLY A 73 -0.03 6.94 34.37
N SER A 74 0.87 6.52 33.48
CA SER A 74 1.64 5.29 33.74
C SER A 74 3.03 5.24 33.11
N VAL A 75 4.10 5.42 33.91
CA VAL A 75 5.52 4.95 33.81
C VAL A 75 5.99 4.02 32.65
N SER A 76 5.49 4.15 31.42
CA SER A 76 5.61 3.17 30.35
C SER A 76 6.22 3.77 29.09
N SER A 77 6.93 2.93 28.32
CA SER A 77 7.53 3.30 27.04
C SER A 77 6.51 3.52 25.90
N GLN A 78 5.21 3.61 26.19
CA GLN A 78 4.10 3.76 25.23
C GLN A 78 3.01 4.75 25.70
N ASP A 79 3.41 5.75 26.46
CA ASP A 79 2.56 6.89 26.79
C ASP A 79 2.68 7.96 25.70
N GLY A 80 1.61 8.73 25.47
CA GLY A 80 1.63 9.91 24.61
C GLY A 80 0.78 9.82 23.35
N LEU A 81 -0.21 8.91 23.27
CA LEU A 81 -1.15 8.87 22.14
C LEU A 81 -1.64 10.29 21.82
N GLY A 82 -1.47 10.71 20.56
CA GLY A 82 -1.75 12.07 20.15
C GLY A 82 -3.21 12.46 20.37
N PRO A 83 -3.52 13.76 20.48
CA PRO A 83 -4.87 14.25 20.76
C PRO A 83 -5.91 13.84 19.70
N LEU A 84 -5.47 13.70 18.45
CA LEU A 84 -6.23 13.26 17.29
C LEU A 84 -5.49 12.11 16.62
N PHE A 85 -6.21 11.04 16.28
CA PHE A 85 -5.62 9.83 15.70
C PHE A 85 -6.62 9.06 14.83
N ASN A 86 -6.14 8.07 14.08
CA ASN A 86 -6.95 7.06 13.40
C ASN A 86 -7.02 5.76 14.22
N ASN A 87 -5.91 5.37 14.84
CA ASN A 87 -5.86 4.19 15.70
C ASN A 87 -4.73 4.32 16.74
N ASN A 88 -4.71 3.47 17.77
CA ASN A 88 -3.71 3.55 18.83
C ASN A 88 -2.71 2.38 18.85
N ALA A 89 -2.85 1.35 18.01
CA ALA A 89 -1.80 0.37 17.73
C ALA A 89 -1.64 0.14 16.22
N CYS A 90 -0.42 -0.21 15.76
CA CYS A 90 -0.19 -0.44 14.33
C CYS A 90 -0.98 -1.65 13.84
N GLN A 91 -1.10 -2.68 14.69
CA GLN A 91 -1.85 -3.90 14.38
C GLN A 91 -3.36 -3.67 14.23
N ASP A 92 -3.92 -2.64 14.87
CA ASP A 92 -5.35 -2.37 14.77
C ASP A 92 -5.73 -1.90 13.37
N CYS A 93 -4.80 -1.27 12.65
CA CYS A 93 -4.92 -1.05 11.21
C CYS A 93 -4.45 -2.26 10.38
N HIS A 94 -3.29 -2.83 10.73
CA HIS A 94 -2.65 -3.94 10.03
C HIS A 94 -2.95 -5.28 10.69
N VAL A 95 -4.19 -5.76 10.55
CA VAL A 95 -4.72 -6.94 11.27
C VAL A 95 -3.81 -8.15 11.11
N ARG A 96 -3.12 -8.55 12.20
CA ARG A 96 -2.12 -9.63 12.24
C ARG A 96 -1.06 -9.52 11.13
N ASP A 97 -0.53 -8.30 10.94
CA ASP A 97 0.41 -7.93 9.88
C ASP A 97 -0.16 -8.03 8.45
N GLY A 98 -1.45 -8.33 8.35
CA GLY A 98 -2.20 -8.42 7.11
C GLY A 98 -2.72 -7.08 6.63
N ARG A 99 -3.56 -7.16 5.60
CA ARG A 99 -4.27 -6.00 5.09
C ARG A 99 -5.54 -5.77 5.90
N GLY A 100 -5.99 -4.53 5.92
CA GLY A 100 -7.28 -4.16 6.48
C GLY A 100 -8.47 -4.53 5.61
N HIS A 101 -9.59 -3.89 5.91
CA HIS A 101 -10.86 -4.02 5.22
C HIS A 101 -11.55 -2.65 5.08
N ALA A 102 -12.54 -2.59 4.18
CA ALA A 102 -13.46 -1.45 4.14
C ALA A 102 -14.65 -1.75 5.03
N SER A 103 -15.31 -0.72 5.56
CA SER A 103 -16.54 -0.92 6.33
C SER A 103 -17.57 -1.67 5.49
N GLU A 104 -18.12 -2.75 6.03
CA GLU A 104 -19.33 -3.33 5.47
C GLU A 104 -20.50 -2.35 5.66
N ALA A 105 -21.40 -2.31 4.69
CA ALA A 105 -22.64 -1.53 4.77
C ALA A 105 -23.77 -2.39 4.20
N LEU A 106 -24.78 -2.68 5.04
CA LEU A 106 -25.99 -3.37 4.61
C LEU A 106 -26.83 -2.45 3.72
N ASP A 107 -27.70 -3.05 2.89
CA ASP A 107 -28.61 -2.28 2.03
C ASP A 107 -29.41 -1.26 2.86
N ASN A 108 -29.34 0.01 2.45
CA ASN A 108 -29.95 1.18 3.12
C ASN A 108 -29.34 1.56 4.49
N GLN A 109 -28.15 1.10 4.82
CA GLN A 109 -27.38 1.55 6.00
C GLN A 109 -26.03 2.15 5.58
N GLN A 110 -25.46 2.95 6.47
CA GLN A 110 -24.10 3.45 6.34
C GLN A 110 -23.16 2.59 7.20
N GLY A 111 -22.09 2.09 6.58
CA GLY A 111 -20.97 1.50 7.28
C GLY A 111 -20.14 2.59 7.96
N THR A 112 -19.72 2.34 9.20
CA THR A 112 -18.97 3.30 10.03
C THR A 112 -17.71 2.68 10.64
N ASP A 113 -17.34 1.47 10.22
CA ASP A 113 -16.11 0.82 10.66
C ASP A 113 -14.93 1.25 9.79
N PHE A 114 -14.12 2.16 10.32
CA PHE A 114 -12.90 2.63 9.68
C PHE A 114 -11.65 2.24 10.49
N SER A 115 -11.75 1.19 11.32
CA SER A 115 -10.65 0.73 12.18
C SER A 115 -9.37 0.38 11.41
N THR A 116 -9.50 -0.07 10.16
CA THR A 116 -8.39 -0.53 9.31
C THR A 116 -8.20 0.28 8.02
N MET A 117 -8.81 1.46 7.95
CA MET A 117 -8.71 2.34 6.80
C MET A 117 -8.75 3.82 7.17
N LEU A 118 -8.20 4.67 6.31
CA LEU A 118 -8.14 6.11 6.52
C LEU A 118 -8.46 6.87 5.24
N LEU A 119 -8.73 8.17 5.39
CA LEU A 119 -8.88 9.10 4.28
C LEU A 119 -7.71 10.10 4.28
N ARG A 120 -6.91 10.11 3.21
CA ARG A 120 -5.96 11.21 2.94
C ARG A 120 -6.71 12.36 2.29
N ALA A 121 -6.23 13.58 2.53
CA ALA A 121 -6.81 14.79 1.96
C ALA A 121 -5.73 15.63 1.28
N ALA A 122 -6.07 16.24 0.15
CA ALA A 122 -5.22 17.17 -0.57
C ALA A 122 -6.07 18.24 -1.26
N LYS A 123 -5.62 19.49 -1.27
CA LYS A 123 -6.25 20.57 -2.03
C LYS A 123 -5.91 20.47 -3.51
N SER A 124 -6.90 20.66 -4.37
CA SER A 124 -6.72 20.71 -5.83
C SER A 124 -6.43 22.13 -6.34
N ASP A 125 -6.92 23.17 -5.65
CA ASP A 125 -6.62 24.56 -5.96
C ASP A 125 -5.47 25.07 -5.08
N ILE A 126 -4.26 24.93 -5.62
CA ILE A 126 -3.01 25.26 -4.94
C ILE A 126 -2.22 26.32 -5.68
N SER A 127 -1.40 27.06 -4.96
CA SER A 127 -0.58 28.13 -5.54
C SER A 127 0.47 27.58 -6.51
N GLU A 128 0.94 28.42 -7.43
CA GLU A 128 2.00 28.04 -8.37
C GLU A 128 3.29 27.61 -7.65
N SER A 129 3.62 28.19 -6.50
CA SER A 129 4.77 27.75 -5.70
C SER A 129 4.58 26.35 -5.13
N GLN A 130 3.36 26.02 -4.70
CA GLN A 130 3.02 24.68 -4.18
C GLN A 130 3.04 23.65 -5.31
N LYS A 131 2.49 23.97 -6.49
CA LYS A 131 2.58 23.11 -7.69
C LYS A 131 4.03 22.78 -8.05
N ASN A 132 4.89 23.80 -8.07
CA ASN A 132 6.31 23.64 -8.36
C ASN A 132 7.03 22.83 -7.26
N ALA A 133 6.71 23.02 -5.98
CA ALA A 133 7.28 22.22 -4.91
C ALA A 133 6.88 20.74 -5.01
N MET A 134 5.61 20.45 -5.34
CA MET A 134 5.14 19.08 -5.54
C MET A 134 5.76 18.42 -6.76
N SER A 135 5.86 19.10 -7.91
CA SER A 135 6.46 18.55 -9.14
C SER A 135 7.96 18.26 -9.00
N LEU A 136 8.63 18.97 -8.10
CA LEU A 136 10.03 18.72 -7.73
C LEU A 136 10.19 17.64 -6.63
N GLY A 137 9.10 17.09 -6.09
CA GLY A 137 9.15 16.09 -5.01
C GLY A 137 9.50 16.67 -3.64
N LEU A 138 9.40 17.99 -3.46
CA LEU A 138 9.75 18.71 -2.23
C LEU A 138 8.58 18.82 -1.25
N GLN A 139 7.35 18.68 -1.74
CA GLN A 139 6.13 18.78 -0.95
C GLN A 139 5.21 17.60 -1.25
N ALA A 140 4.72 16.93 -0.20
CA ALA A 140 3.84 15.77 -0.34
C ALA A 140 2.46 16.18 -0.86
N ASN A 141 1.82 17.14 -0.22
CA ASN A 141 0.52 17.68 -0.62
C ASN A 141 0.31 19.06 0.02
N VAL A 142 -0.83 19.69 -0.29
CA VAL A 142 -1.38 20.81 0.49
C VAL A 142 -2.60 20.27 1.21
N GLY A 143 -2.61 20.29 2.54
CA GLY A 143 -3.74 19.81 3.33
C GLY A 143 -4.95 20.73 3.25
N ASP A 144 -6.14 20.14 3.44
CA ASP A 144 -7.40 20.83 3.65
C ASP A 144 -7.35 21.70 4.93
N THR A 145 -8.04 22.84 4.95
CA THR A 145 -7.98 23.74 6.12
C THR A 145 -8.71 23.23 7.37
N CYS A 146 -9.65 22.30 7.20
CA CYS A 146 -10.49 21.68 8.21
C CYS A 146 -9.94 20.33 8.72
N ILE A 147 -9.45 19.46 7.84
CA ILE A 147 -9.00 18.08 8.16
C ILE A 147 -7.55 17.78 7.78
N GLY A 148 -6.79 18.78 7.32
CA GLY A 148 -5.36 18.64 7.05
C GLY A 148 -5.04 17.72 5.87
N GLY A 149 -3.90 17.04 5.94
CA GLY A 149 -3.44 16.10 4.90
C GLY A 149 -3.90 14.64 5.10
N GLN A 150 -4.47 14.35 6.27
CA GLN A 150 -5.05 13.04 6.64
C GLN A 150 -6.09 13.28 7.73
N LEU A 151 -7.30 12.79 7.49
CA LEU A 151 -8.41 12.89 8.44
C LEU A 151 -8.18 11.99 9.64
N GLN A 152 -8.22 12.59 10.83
CA GLN A 152 -8.22 11.94 12.15
C GLN A 152 -9.66 11.82 12.65
N HIS A 153 -10.16 10.59 12.71
CA HIS A 153 -11.56 10.34 13.06
C HIS A 153 -11.75 10.02 14.55
N GLU A 154 -10.68 9.73 15.28
CA GLU A 154 -10.69 9.52 16.72
C GLU A 154 -10.00 10.67 17.45
N ALA A 155 -10.39 10.85 18.72
CA ALA A 155 -9.86 11.90 19.57
C ALA A 155 -9.79 11.45 21.02
N ASN A 156 -8.80 11.95 21.75
CA ASN A 156 -8.70 11.77 23.19
C ASN A 156 -9.85 12.46 23.94
N PHE A 157 -10.06 12.08 25.20
CA PHE A 157 -11.10 12.70 26.03
C PHE A 157 -10.89 14.21 26.14
N GLY A 158 -11.96 14.98 25.86
CA GLY A 158 -11.94 16.44 25.90
C GLY A 158 -11.46 17.12 24.62
N ILE A 159 -11.02 16.35 23.62
CA ILE A 159 -10.66 16.82 22.28
C ILE A 159 -11.79 16.47 21.32
N LYS A 160 -12.10 17.35 20.37
CA LYS A 160 -13.11 17.06 19.36
C LYS A 160 -12.50 16.40 18.13
N GLN A 161 -13.12 15.33 17.66
CA GLN A 161 -12.80 14.69 16.38
C GLN A 161 -12.92 15.68 15.21
N GLU A 162 -12.17 15.44 14.12
CA GLU A 162 -12.14 16.34 12.97
C GLU A 162 -13.40 16.23 12.12
N ALA A 163 -13.84 14.99 11.85
CA ALA A 163 -14.94 14.70 10.96
C ALA A 163 -15.63 13.37 11.32
N SER A 164 -16.92 13.27 11.01
CA SER A 164 -17.62 11.99 10.95
C SER A 164 -17.45 11.37 9.56
N GLN A 165 -17.35 10.05 9.50
CA GLN A 165 -17.16 9.29 8.26
C GLN A 165 -18.09 8.08 8.17
N ALA A 166 -18.59 7.82 6.97
CA ALA A 166 -19.45 6.71 6.64
C ALA A 166 -19.26 6.28 5.18
N VAL A 167 -19.66 5.06 4.84
CA VAL A 167 -19.72 4.57 3.46
C VAL A 167 -21.05 3.87 3.18
N SER A 168 -21.55 4.05 1.97
CA SER A 168 -22.64 3.24 1.40
C SER A 168 -22.20 2.72 0.04
N TYR A 169 -22.83 1.67 -0.50
CA TYR A 169 -22.42 1.10 -1.78
C TYR A 169 -23.50 1.23 -2.85
N ARG A 170 -23.08 1.63 -4.04
CA ARG A 170 -23.80 1.37 -5.28
C ARG A 170 -23.31 0.04 -5.85
N TYR A 171 -24.23 -0.78 -6.34
CA TYR A 171 -23.87 -2.06 -6.94
C TYR A 171 -23.95 -1.99 -8.46
N GLN A 172 -22.96 -2.56 -9.14
CA GLN A 172 -22.96 -2.70 -10.59
C GLN A 172 -22.76 -4.16 -10.99
N GLU A 173 -23.49 -4.60 -12.01
CA GLU A 173 -23.38 -5.97 -12.52
C GLU A 173 -22.49 -5.99 -13.76
N ILE A 174 -21.47 -6.85 -13.74
CA ILE A 174 -20.59 -7.11 -14.87
C ILE A 174 -20.81 -8.55 -15.34
N SER A 175 -20.90 -8.75 -16.66
CA SER A 175 -21.12 -10.06 -17.28
C SER A 175 -19.90 -10.53 -18.06
N PHE A 176 -19.54 -11.79 -17.89
CA PHE A 176 -18.60 -12.51 -18.75
C PHE A 176 -19.28 -12.89 -20.08
N THR A 177 -18.48 -13.18 -21.11
CA THR A 177 -19.00 -13.60 -22.43
C THR A 177 -19.73 -14.94 -22.40
N ASP A 178 -19.50 -15.78 -21.40
CA ASP A 178 -20.23 -17.03 -21.17
C ASP A 178 -21.51 -16.86 -20.33
N GLY A 179 -21.87 -15.61 -19.99
CA GLY A 179 -23.11 -15.26 -19.28
C GLY A 179 -23.02 -15.31 -17.76
N GLU A 180 -21.89 -15.75 -17.18
CA GLU A 180 -21.67 -15.62 -15.73
C GLU A 180 -21.62 -14.14 -15.33
N LYS A 181 -22.15 -13.80 -14.16
CA LYS A 181 -22.25 -12.41 -13.69
C LYS A 181 -21.59 -12.24 -12.34
N VAL A 182 -20.96 -11.08 -12.14
CA VAL A 182 -20.37 -10.64 -10.88
C VAL A 182 -20.93 -9.27 -10.54
N THR A 183 -21.34 -9.09 -9.29
CA THR A 183 -21.79 -7.79 -8.78
C THR A 183 -20.62 -7.11 -8.08
N LEU A 184 -20.19 -5.94 -8.56
CA LEU A 184 -19.17 -5.12 -7.92
C LEU A 184 -19.79 -4.08 -7.00
N ARG A 185 -19.03 -3.67 -5.96
CA ARG A 185 -19.39 -2.60 -5.03
C ARG A 185 -18.64 -1.33 -5.35
N ASP A 186 -19.37 -0.24 -5.53
CA ASP A 186 -18.86 1.09 -5.83
C ASP A 186 -19.13 2.00 -4.61
N PRO A 187 -18.09 2.42 -3.88
CA PRO A 187 -18.26 3.16 -2.62
C PRO A 187 -18.77 4.58 -2.85
N ILE A 188 -19.68 5.00 -1.98
CA ILE A 188 -20.15 6.37 -1.82
C ILE A 188 -19.76 6.79 -0.41
N TRP A 189 -18.76 7.67 -0.33
CA TRP A 189 -18.20 8.16 0.92
C TRP A 189 -19.01 9.34 1.47
N HIS A 190 -19.26 9.32 2.77
CA HIS A 190 -19.95 10.37 3.48
C HIS A 190 -18.99 10.95 4.51
N VAL A 191 -18.47 12.15 4.25
CA VAL A 191 -17.50 12.80 5.13
C VAL A 191 -18.02 14.17 5.50
N LYS A 192 -18.03 14.48 6.80
CA LYS A 192 -18.52 15.76 7.31
C LYS A 192 -17.65 16.25 8.45
N GLY A 193 -17.07 17.45 8.28
CA GLY A 193 -16.34 18.14 9.34
C GLY A 193 -17.24 18.41 10.55
N ILE A 194 -16.70 18.25 11.76
CA ILE A 194 -17.45 18.44 13.01
C ILE A 194 -17.41 19.89 13.47
N ASN A 195 -16.23 20.54 13.37
CA ASN A 195 -16.02 21.91 13.88
C ASN A 195 -15.64 22.91 12.78
N CYS A 196 -15.61 22.47 11.53
CA CYS A 196 -15.19 23.23 10.37
C CYS A 196 -15.87 22.67 9.11
N GLU A 197 -15.84 23.46 8.05
CA GLU A 197 -16.29 23.04 6.72
C GLU A 197 -15.08 22.55 5.93
N ILE A 198 -15.20 21.37 5.32
CA ILE A 198 -14.19 20.83 4.40
C ILE A 198 -14.19 21.70 3.14
N ASP A 199 -13.00 22.09 2.67
CA ASP A 199 -12.84 22.99 1.54
C ASP A 199 -13.50 22.39 0.28
N ASP A 200 -14.07 23.24 -0.59
CA ASP A 200 -14.72 22.80 -1.82
C ASP A 200 -13.75 22.13 -2.81
N ASP A 201 -12.46 22.47 -2.72
CA ASP A 201 -11.41 21.97 -3.60
C ASP A 201 -10.64 20.76 -3.02
N THR A 202 -11.12 20.17 -1.92
CA THR A 202 -10.50 19.02 -1.28
C THR A 202 -10.77 17.72 -2.02
N VAL A 203 -9.68 17.04 -2.33
CA VAL A 203 -9.60 15.69 -2.88
C VAL A 203 -9.30 14.71 -1.75
N LEU A 204 -10.16 13.71 -1.60
CA LEU A 204 -10.10 12.66 -0.60
C LEU A 204 -9.69 11.33 -1.25
N SER A 205 -8.84 10.59 -0.55
CA SER A 205 -8.26 9.34 -1.01
C SER A 205 -8.45 8.25 0.05
N ALA A 206 -9.36 7.32 -0.21
CA ALA A 206 -9.68 6.21 0.71
C ALA A 206 -8.65 5.09 0.61
N ARG A 207 -8.11 4.69 1.78
CA ARG A 207 -6.95 3.80 1.87
C ARG A 207 -7.10 2.79 3.01
N VAL A 208 -7.28 1.53 2.65
CA VAL A 208 -7.19 0.37 3.53
C VAL A 208 -5.73 0.07 3.83
N ALA A 209 -5.42 -0.33 5.07
CA ALA A 209 -4.07 -0.71 5.46
C ALA A 209 -3.50 -1.84 4.57
N PRO A 210 -2.31 -1.67 3.95
CA PRO A 210 -1.68 -2.73 3.16
C PRO A 210 -1.07 -3.83 4.05
N PRO A 211 -0.79 -5.04 3.53
CA PRO A 211 -0.08 -6.06 4.30
C PRO A 211 1.38 -5.67 4.53
N MET A 212 1.95 -6.09 5.67
CA MET A 212 3.28 -5.69 6.15
C MET A 212 4.42 -6.65 5.78
N ILE A 213 4.10 -7.77 5.14
CA ILE A 213 5.08 -8.81 4.79
C ILE A 213 6.03 -8.42 3.66
N GLY A 214 7.30 -8.84 3.79
CA GLY A 214 8.31 -8.74 2.74
C GLY A 214 8.82 -7.33 2.45
N LEU A 215 8.39 -6.32 3.22
CA LEU A 215 8.71 -4.93 2.96
C LEU A 215 10.22 -4.64 2.98
N GLY A 216 10.99 -5.29 3.85
CA GLY A 216 12.45 -5.14 3.88
C GLY A 216 13.15 -5.67 2.63
N LEU A 217 12.58 -6.69 1.97
CA LEU A 217 13.09 -7.18 0.68
C LEU A 217 12.81 -6.18 -0.44
N LEU A 218 11.62 -5.57 -0.45
CA LEU A 218 11.29 -4.51 -1.41
C LEU A 218 12.15 -3.27 -1.22
N ALA A 219 12.50 -2.94 0.03
CA ALA A 219 13.43 -1.86 0.35
C ALA A 219 14.83 -2.08 -0.26
N LEU A 220 15.21 -3.33 -0.52
CA LEU A 220 16.49 -3.73 -1.10
C LEU A 220 16.42 -4.06 -2.60
N ILE A 221 15.32 -3.76 -3.30
CA ILE A 221 15.32 -3.74 -4.77
C ILE A 221 16.15 -2.53 -5.23
N ASP A 222 17.14 -2.76 -6.09
CA ASP A 222 17.97 -1.68 -6.64
C ASP A 222 17.09 -0.65 -7.33
N GLU A 223 17.26 0.62 -6.96
CA GLU A 223 16.53 1.74 -7.56
C GLU A 223 16.64 1.73 -9.09
N LYS A 224 17.81 1.35 -9.63
CA LYS A 224 18.03 1.28 -11.08
C LYS A 224 17.11 0.26 -11.76
N GLN A 225 16.73 -0.82 -11.08
CA GLN A 225 15.83 -1.83 -11.65
C GLN A 225 14.38 -1.32 -11.70
N ILE A 226 13.96 -0.49 -10.73
CA ILE A 226 12.64 0.13 -10.74
C ILE A 226 12.59 1.21 -11.82
N LEU A 227 13.58 2.12 -11.85
CA LEU A 227 13.62 3.20 -12.83
C LEU A 227 13.79 2.70 -14.28
N ALA A 228 14.43 1.56 -14.50
CA ALA A 228 14.54 0.96 -15.83
C ALA A 228 13.20 0.42 -16.38
N GLN A 229 12.16 0.32 -15.56
CA GLN A 229 10.81 -0.08 -15.97
C GLN A 229 9.89 1.11 -16.25
N GLU A 230 10.34 2.36 -16.02
CA GLU A 230 9.52 3.53 -16.34
C GLU A 230 9.24 3.64 -17.85
N ASP A 231 7.99 3.90 -18.20
CA ASP A 231 7.55 4.17 -19.57
C ASP A 231 6.57 5.34 -19.63
N ILE A 232 6.95 6.46 -19.01
CA ILE A 232 6.10 7.64 -18.80
C ILE A 232 5.40 8.16 -20.09
N ASN A 233 5.98 7.91 -21.26
CA ASN A 233 5.45 8.37 -22.55
C ASN A 233 4.83 7.25 -23.41
N ASP A 234 4.61 6.05 -22.87
CA ASP A 234 4.11 4.88 -23.60
C ASP A 234 4.92 4.63 -24.90
N SER A 235 6.24 4.57 -24.76
CA SER A 235 7.19 4.54 -25.89
C SER A 235 7.03 3.26 -26.73
N ASN A 236 6.51 2.20 -26.12
CA ASN A 236 6.25 0.91 -26.75
C ASN A 236 4.81 0.79 -27.33
N ASN A 237 3.92 1.76 -27.06
CA ASN A 237 2.51 1.81 -27.46
C ASN A 237 1.69 0.60 -26.96
N ASP A 238 1.95 0.12 -25.74
CA ASP A 238 1.15 -0.90 -25.07
C ASP A 238 0.03 -0.31 -24.18
N ALA A 239 -0.08 1.03 -24.14
CA ALA A 239 -1.00 1.82 -23.34
C ALA A 239 -0.73 1.80 -21.82
N ILE A 240 0.47 1.41 -21.41
CA ILE A 240 0.93 1.42 -20.02
C ILE A 240 2.00 2.51 -19.89
N SER A 241 1.89 3.34 -18.85
CA SER A 241 2.71 4.54 -18.67
C SER A 241 3.33 4.62 -17.28
N GLY A 242 3.85 3.48 -16.83
CA GLY A 242 4.43 3.32 -15.48
C GLY A 242 5.44 4.41 -15.13
N LYS A 243 5.25 5.03 -13.97
CA LYS A 243 6.06 6.18 -13.51
C LYS A 243 6.49 6.04 -12.07
N ALA A 244 7.73 6.39 -11.75
CA ALA A 244 8.20 6.42 -10.37
C ALA A 244 7.71 7.69 -9.66
N ASN A 245 7.28 7.57 -8.39
CA ASN A 245 7.10 8.74 -7.55
C ASN A 245 8.46 9.24 -7.03
N LYS A 246 8.64 10.55 -6.94
CA LYS A 246 9.85 11.19 -6.40
C LYS A 246 9.48 11.97 -5.16
N VAL A 247 10.09 11.62 -4.03
CA VAL A 247 9.63 12.04 -2.71
C VAL A 247 10.77 12.56 -1.85
N TRP A 248 10.47 13.50 -0.96
CA TRP A 248 11.45 14.04 -0.03
C TRP A 248 11.86 13.00 1.03
N SER A 249 13.16 12.73 1.12
CA SER A 249 13.74 11.91 2.19
C SER A 249 14.24 12.81 3.31
N VAL A 250 13.60 12.74 4.47
CA VAL A 250 14.00 13.51 5.67
C VAL A 250 15.40 13.10 6.12
N LYS A 251 15.75 11.81 6.06
CA LYS A 251 17.08 11.34 6.45
C LYS A 251 18.17 11.80 5.48
N ALA A 252 17.90 11.75 4.17
CA ALA A 252 18.89 12.07 3.15
C ALA A 252 18.92 13.56 2.80
N GLN A 253 17.92 14.34 3.21
CA GLN A 253 17.73 15.76 2.89
C GLN A 253 17.78 16.03 1.38
N GLN A 254 17.17 15.12 0.62
CA GLN A 254 17.08 15.19 -0.83
C GLN A 254 15.87 14.41 -1.35
N VAL A 255 15.51 14.67 -2.60
CA VAL A 255 14.47 13.92 -3.31
C VAL A 255 15.03 12.55 -3.72
N THR A 256 14.27 11.49 -3.45
CA THR A 256 14.64 10.09 -3.71
C THR A 256 13.46 9.32 -4.30
N LEU A 257 13.69 8.09 -4.76
CA LEU A 257 12.62 7.19 -5.18
C LEU A 257 11.62 6.93 -4.04
N GLY A 258 10.35 7.16 -4.32
CA GLY A 258 9.23 6.74 -3.49
C GLY A 258 8.96 5.24 -3.64
N ARG A 259 8.71 4.53 -2.53
CA ARG A 259 8.63 3.06 -2.50
C ARG A 259 7.41 2.51 -1.79
N PHE A 260 7.00 3.16 -0.69
CA PHE A 260 6.00 2.63 0.23
C PHE A 260 4.75 3.50 0.29
N GLY A 261 3.66 2.91 0.77
CA GLY A 261 2.31 3.47 0.68
C GLY A 261 1.62 3.14 -0.66
N TRP A 262 0.35 3.54 -0.75
CA TRP A 262 -0.50 3.29 -1.92
C TRP A 262 -0.10 4.10 -3.15
N LYS A 263 0.46 5.30 -2.96
CA LYS A 263 0.96 6.17 -4.03
C LYS A 263 2.48 6.33 -3.98
N ALA A 264 3.19 5.37 -3.38
CA ALA A 264 4.64 5.38 -3.24
C ALA A 264 5.21 6.63 -2.53
N GLY A 265 4.45 7.31 -1.67
CA GLY A 265 4.85 8.59 -1.06
C GLY A 265 5.99 8.53 -0.03
N GLN A 266 6.46 7.33 0.35
CA GLN A 266 7.52 7.19 1.36
C GLN A 266 8.77 6.48 0.81
N PRO A 267 9.99 7.01 1.04
CA PRO A 267 11.21 6.48 0.43
C PRO A 267 11.82 5.29 1.21
N THR A 268 11.55 5.21 2.51
CA THR A 268 12.15 4.19 3.39
C THR A 268 11.12 3.68 4.39
N LEU A 269 11.28 2.45 4.87
CA LEU A 269 10.42 1.91 5.92
C LEU A 269 10.50 2.72 7.21
N ARG A 270 11.68 3.25 7.56
CA ARG A 270 11.79 4.11 8.75
C ARG A 270 10.95 5.37 8.63
N GLN A 271 11.00 6.06 7.48
CA GLN A 271 10.19 7.27 7.27
C GLN A 271 8.70 6.93 7.17
N GLN A 272 8.33 5.80 6.55
CA GLN A 272 6.95 5.29 6.56
C GLN A 272 6.46 5.05 7.99
N THR A 273 7.24 4.37 8.83
CA THR A 273 6.87 4.12 10.23
C THR A 273 6.75 5.44 11.01
N ALA A 274 7.69 6.37 10.84
CA ALA A 274 7.61 7.68 11.49
C ALA A 274 6.39 8.49 11.02
N GLY A 275 6.06 8.42 9.73
CA GLY A 275 4.88 9.07 9.16
C GLY A 275 3.58 8.45 9.64
N ALA A 276 3.55 7.13 9.89
CA ALA A 276 2.42 6.44 10.49
C ALA A 276 2.24 6.79 11.98
N PHE A 277 3.33 6.93 12.74
CA PHE A 277 3.24 7.43 14.12
C PHE A 277 2.59 8.81 14.18
N LEU A 278 3.05 9.75 13.36
CA LEU A 278 2.49 11.10 13.36
C LEU A 278 1.08 11.13 12.74
N GLY A 279 0.93 10.52 11.58
CA GLY A 279 -0.31 10.52 10.80
C GLY A 279 -1.42 9.72 11.44
N ASP A 280 -1.14 8.51 11.92
CA ASP A 280 -2.18 7.56 12.28
C ASP A 280 -2.41 7.52 13.81
N MET A 281 -1.42 7.93 14.61
CA MET A 281 -1.46 7.90 16.08
C MET A 281 -1.23 9.27 16.73
N GLY A 282 -0.96 10.32 15.94
CA GLY A 282 -0.68 11.66 16.44
C GLY A 282 0.62 11.80 17.24
N LEU A 283 1.57 10.88 17.07
CA LEU A 283 2.82 10.76 17.85
C LEU A 283 4.04 11.31 17.10
N THR A 284 4.80 12.18 17.76
CA THR A 284 6.04 12.75 17.21
C THR A 284 7.23 11.78 17.27
N THR A 285 8.19 11.97 16.37
CA THR A 285 9.40 11.13 16.24
C THR A 285 10.64 11.97 15.95
N ASP A 286 11.81 11.32 15.85
CA ASP A 286 13.04 11.97 15.39
C ASP A 286 12.98 12.49 13.94
N PHE A 287 12.01 12.04 13.12
CA PHE A 287 11.79 12.50 11.75
C PHE A 287 10.77 13.65 11.68
N PHE A 288 9.74 13.61 12.52
CA PHE A 288 8.64 14.57 12.51
C PHE A 288 8.32 15.00 13.93
N GLN A 289 8.78 16.20 14.30
CA GLN A 289 8.73 16.74 15.67
C GLN A 289 7.59 17.74 15.88
N GLN A 290 6.73 17.94 14.87
CA GLN A 290 5.56 18.79 14.94
C GLN A 290 4.32 17.90 14.92
N GLU A 291 3.40 18.15 15.85
CA GLU A 291 2.11 17.48 15.92
C GLU A 291 1.23 17.88 14.74
N ASN A 292 0.23 17.02 14.43
CA ASN A 292 -0.70 17.24 13.33
C ASN A 292 -1.88 18.16 13.66
N CYS A 293 -1.83 18.91 14.77
CA CYS A 293 -2.90 19.85 15.13
C CYS A 293 -2.96 21.03 14.14
N LEU A 294 -4.14 21.25 13.55
CA LEU A 294 -4.40 22.35 12.63
C LEU A 294 -4.61 23.67 13.35
N GLU A 295 -4.51 24.79 12.63
CA GLU A 295 -4.51 26.12 13.23
C GLU A 295 -5.77 26.41 14.05
N HIS A 296 -6.92 25.93 13.59
CA HIS A 296 -8.22 26.15 14.24
C HIS A 296 -8.51 25.18 15.42
N GLN A 297 -7.69 24.13 15.61
CA GLN A 297 -7.90 23.09 16.62
C GLN A 297 -7.23 23.47 17.95
N SER A 298 -7.80 24.46 18.63
CA SER A 298 -7.22 25.00 19.86
C SER A 298 -7.15 23.99 21.02
N ASP A 299 -8.10 23.06 21.10
CA ASP A 299 -8.12 21.96 22.07
C ASP A 299 -6.99 20.96 21.80
N CYS A 300 -6.78 20.58 20.54
CA CYS A 300 -5.66 19.73 20.11
C CYS A 300 -4.31 20.34 20.52
N LYS A 301 -4.04 21.60 20.14
CA LYS A 301 -2.77 22.28 20.43
C LYS A 301 -2.52 22.51 21.93
N GLN A 302 -3.58 22.60 22.73
CA GLN A 302 -3.50 22.81 24.18
C GLN A 302 -3.45 21.47 24.94
N SER A 303 -3.69 20.35 24.26
CA SER A 303 -3.57 19.03 24.87
C SER A 303 -2.16 18.81 25.39
N PRO A 304 -1.99 18.22 26.58
CA PRO A 304 -0.69 17.72 26.99
C PRO A 304 -0.19 16.70 25.97
N ASN A 305 1.07 16.85 25.57
CA ASN A 305 1.77 15.86 24.74
C ASN A 305 2.74 15.04 25.60
N GLY A 306 3.20 13.91 25.05
CA GLY A 306 4.18 13.06 25.74
C GLY A 306 5.63 13.50 25.54
N ASN A 307 5.88 14.75 25.11
CA ASN A 307 7.22 15.26 24.91
C ASN A 307 7.92 15.44 26.27
N GLY A 308 9.03 14.72 26.45
CA GLY A 308 9.67 14.53 27.76
C GLY A 308 8.94 13.46 28.57
N ASP A 309 9.40 12.21 28.48
CA ASP A 309 8.96 11.14 29.38
C ASP A 309 9.42 11.46 30.81
N MET A 310 8.68 11.04 31.83
CA MET A 310 9.13 11.06 33.23
C MET A 310 10.49 10.38 33.42
N ALA A 311 10.88 9.46 32.53
CA ALA A 311 12.18 8.81 32.53
C ALA A 311 13.34 9.69 31.98
N ASP A 312 13.05 10.65 31.10
CA ASP A 312 14.04 11.55 30.51
C ASP A 312 13.37 12.82 29.93
N ALA A 313 13.39 13.89 30.72
CA ALA A 313 12.78 15.17 30.40
C ALA A 313 13.44 15.92 29.22
N ASP A 314 14.60 15.45 28.72
CA ASP A 314 15.32 16.08 27.61
C ASP A 314 14.87 15.54 26.23
N TYR A 315 13.96 14.55 26.17
CA TYR A 315 13.42 14.03 24.92
C TYR A 315 12.49 15.03 24.23
N LYS A 316 12.77 15.32 22.95
CA LYS A 316 12.04 16.30 22.12
C LYS A 316 10.82 15.75 21.38
N PHE A 317 10.58 14.45 21.47
CA PHE A 317 9.53 13.74 20.72
C PHE A 317 9.08 12.50 21.51
N GLU A 318 7.83 12.09 21.34
CA GLU A 318 7.17 11.02 22.12
C GLU A 318 7.72 9.63 21.83
N VAL A 319 7.93 9.29 20.55
CA VAL A 319 8.42 7.97 20.16
C VAL A 319 9.93 7.97 20.14
N SER A 320 10.55 7.40 21.18
CA SER A 320 12.01 7.32 21.25
C SER A 320 12.63 6.66 20.00
N THR A 321 13.81 7.13 19.57
CA THR A 321 14.57 6.55 18.44
C THR A 321 14.76 5.03 18.59
N LYS A 322 14.87 4.51 19.82
CA LYS A 322 15.00 3.08 20.11
C LYS A 322 13.73 2.31 19.77
N VAL A 323 12.55 2.84 20.13
CA VAL A 323 11.24 2.23 19.79
C VAL A 323 11.06 2.25 18.27
N LEU A 324 11.27 3.40 17.63
CA LEU A 324 11.17 3.50 16.18
C LEU A 324 12.13 2.55 15.44
N ASN A 325 13.36 2.38 15.94
CA ASN A 325 14.33 1.40 15.42
C ASN A 325 13.87 -0.06 15.57
N LYS A 326 13.20 -0.41 16.68
CA LYS A 326 12.68 -1.76 16.90
C LYS A 326 11.56 -2.09 15.93
N ILE A 327 10.60 -1.18 15.76
CA ILE A 327 9.50 -1.37 14.79
C ILE A 327 10.04 -1.37 13.37
N THR A 328 10.98 -0.49 13.02
CA THR A 328 11.64 -0.51 11.71
C THR A 328 12.31 -1.87 11.44
N PHE A 329 12.99 -2.45 12.44
CA PHE A 329 13.60 -3.78 12.29
C PHE A 329 12.54 -4.87 12.13
N TYR A 330 11.46 -4.81 12.92
CA TYR A 330 10.33 -5.73 12.81
C TYR A 330 9.73 -5.72 11.39
N THR A 331 9.39 -4.54 10.86
CA THR A 331 8.80 -4.40 9.52
C THR A 331 9.74 -4.80 8.38
N ASN A 332 11.06 -4.68 8.56
CA ASN A 332 12.03 -5.21 7.59
C ASN A 332 12.02 -6.75 7.55
N HIS A 333 11.80 -7.40 8.69
CA HIS A 333 11.96 -8.85 8.84
C HIS A 333 10.66 -9.65 8.85
N LEU A 334 9.50 -9.01 8.66
CA LEU A 334 8.25 -9.73 8.46
C LEU A 334 8.31 -10.58 7.19
N ALA A 335 8.24 -11.90 7.37
CA ALA A 335 8.48 -12.87 6.32
C ALA A 335 7.28 -13.04 5.39
N VAL A 336 7.58 -13.47 4.17
CA VAL A 336 6.57 -13.84 3.17
C VAL A 336 6.33 -15.35 3.25
N PRO A 337 5.07 -15.81 3.26
CA PRO A 337 4.76 -17.24 3.21
C PRO A 337 5.10 -17.85 1.85
N ALA A 338 5.48 -19.12 1.84
CA ALA A 338 5.72 -19.88 0.62
C ALA A 338 4.41 -20.09 -0.15
N ARG A 339 4.51 -20.09 -1.48
CA ARG A 339 3.44 -20.58 -2.36
C ARG A 339 3.20 -22.06 -2.09
N ARG A 340 1.94 -22.47 -1.97
CA ARG A 340 1.61 -23.80 -1.43
C ARG A 340 1.54 -24.87 -2.51
N ASN A 341 1.08 -24.49 -3.70
CA ASN A 341 0.75 -25.36 -4.83
C ASN A 341 1.39 -24.89 -6.15
N ALA A 342 2.52 -24.18 -6.07
CA ALA A 342 3.20 -23.52 -7.20
C ALA A 342 3.43 -24.40 -8.44
N TYR A 343 3.58 -25.71 -8.25
CA TYR A 343 3.89 -26.66 -9.33
C TYR A 343 2.69 -27.48 -9.81
N SER A 344 1.50 -27.26 -9.24
CA SER A 344 0.28 -27.92 -9.71
C SER A 344 -0.07 -27.45 -11.12
N THR A 345 -0.69 -28.32 -11.93
CA THR A 345 -1.11 -27.98 -13.29
C THR A 345 -2.03 -26.77 -13.32
N LEU A 346 -2.97 -26.68 -12.36
CA LEU A 346 -3.93 -25.59 -12.27
C LEU A 346 -3.25 -24.23 -12.09
N VAL A 347 -2.32 -24.15 -11.13
CA VAL A 347 -1.57 -22.92 -10.83
C VAL A 347 -0.65 -22.52 -11.98
N ARG A 348 0.01 -23.49 -12.64
CA ARG A 348 0.88 -23.21 -13.80
C ARG A 348 0.09 -22.71 -15.00
N ASN A 349 -1.11 -23.24 -15.24
CA ASN A 349 -2.02 -22.73 -16.25
C ASN A 349 -2.48 -21.31 -15.92
N GLY A 350 -2.80 -21.05 -14.64
CA GLY A 350 -3.14 -19.70 -14.16
C GLY A 350 -2.03 -18.69 -14.34
N GLN A 351 -0.79 -19.04 -14.02
CA GLN A 351 0.38 -18.18 -14.22
C GLN A 351 0.60 -17.90 -15.71
N LYS A 352 0.39 -18.88 -16.58
CA LYS A 352 0.45 -18.69 -18.03
C LYS A 352 -0.62 -17.70 -18.49
N LEU A 353 -1.87 -17.88 -18.05
CA LEU A 353 -2.96 -16.95 -18.35
C LEU A 353 -2.65 -15.54 -17.85
N PHE A 354 -2.14 -15.38 -16.62
CA PHE A 354 -1.73 -14.09 -16.07
C PHE A 354 -0.77 -13.33 -16.99
N ASN A 355 0.21 -14.03 -17.58
CA ASN A 355 1.14 -13.44 -18.54
C ASN A 355 0.46 -13.12 -19.89
N GLU A 356 -0.35 -14.04 -20.42
CA GLU A 356 -1.06 -13.88 -21.71
C GLU A 356 -2.09 -12.75 -21.69
N LEU A 357 -2.71 -12.52 -20.52
CA LEU A 357 -3.67 -11.44 -20.30
C LEU A 357 -2.99 -10.07 -20.25
N GLY A 358 -1.70 -10.01 -19.92
CA GLY A 358 -0.92 -8.78 -19.83
C GLY A 358 -0.70 -8.27 -18.40
N CYS A 359 -1.14 -9.01 -17.37
CA CYS A 359 -1.01 -8.59 -15.97
C CYS A 359 0.45 -8.39 -15.55
N GLN A 360 1.37 -9.18 -16.12
CA GLN A 360 2.81 -9.14 -15.82
C GLN A 360 3.49 -7.83 -16.23
N GLN A 361 2.85 -6.99 -17.05
CA GLN A 361 3.42 -5.72 -17.52
C GLN A 361 3.61 -4.72 -16.37
N CYS A 362 2.70 -4.72 -15.38
CA CYS A 362 2.87 -3.97 -14.13
C CYS A 362 3.28 -4.90 -12.96
N HIS A 363 2.74 -6.12 -12.92
CA HIS A 363 3.06 -7.09 -11.88
C HIS A 363 4.31 -7.91 -12.21
N THR A 364 5.46 -7.23 -12.33
CA THR A 364 6.75 -7.84 -12.66
C THR A 364 7.14 -8.94 -11.69
N ALA A 365 7.39 -10.13 -12.21
CA ALA A 365 7.43 -11.34 -11.40
C ALA A 365 8.55 -11.40 -10.35
N SER A 366 9.74 -10.84 -10.59
CA SER A 366 10.90 -11.13 -9.73
C SER A 366 12.00 -10.07 -9.72
N TYR A 367 12.75 -10.02 -8.62
CA TYR A 367 13.98 -9.22 -8.44
C TYR A 367 15.07 -10.03 -7.75
N THR A 368 16.26 -9.47 -7.71
CA THR A 368 17.33 -9.91 -6.80
C THR A 368 17.69 -8.73 -5.90
N THR A 369 17.59 -8.91 -4.59
CA THR A 369 17.90 -7.82 -3.65
C THR A 369 19.38 -7.49 -3.64
N VAL A 370 19.71 -6.22 -3.42
CA VAL A 370 21.10 -5.78 -3.27
C VAL A 370 21.69 -6.26 -1.96
N LYS A 371 23.02 -6.24 -1.86
CA LYS A 371 23.73 -6.51 -0.62
C LYS A 371 23.49 -5.37 0.39
N SER A 372 23.12 -5.72 1.61
CA SER A 372 22.95 -4.81 2.75
C SER A 372 23.83 -5.26 3.91
N ALA A 373 24.59 -4.32 4.47
CA ALA A 373 25.34 -4.57 5.72
C ALA A 373 24.43 -4.48 6.96
N GLU A 374 23.35 -3.70 6.87
CA GLU A 374 22.39 -3.52 7.97
C GLU A 374 21.44 -4.71 8.11
N PHE A 375 21.07 -5.32 6.97
CA PHE A 375 20.14 -6.45 6.88
C PHE A 375 20.75 -7.59 6.05
N PRO A 376 21.78 -8.29 6.58
CA PRO A 376 22.47 -9.33 5.83
C PRO A 376 21.56 -10.50 5.43
N GLU A 377 20.53 -10.82 6.22
CA GLU A 377 19.55 -11.87 5.95
C GLU A 377 18.70 -11.57 4.71
N LEU A 378 18.50 -10.29 4.40
CA LEU A 378 17.69 -9.83 3.27
C LEU A 378 18.52 -9.62 1.99
N SER A 379 19.84 -9.87 2.04
CA SER A 379 20.77 -9.60 0.96
C SER A 379 20.82 -10.70 -0.09
N ASN A 380 20.99 -10.32 -1.36
CA ASN A 380 21.15 -11.23 -2.50
C ASN A 380 20.06 -12.31 -2.60
N GLN A 381 18.84 -11.96 -2.17
CA GLN A 381 17.69 -12.85 -2.22
C GLN A 381 17.06 -12.76 -3.60
N LYS A 382 16.87 -13.90 -4.27
CA LYS A 382 15.96 -13.98 -5.41
C LYS A 382 14.53 -14.01 -4.88
N ILE A 383 13.74 -13.00 -5.24
CA ILE A 383 12.39 -12.78 -4.72
C ILE A 383 11.35 -12.72 -5.83
N TYR A 384 10.10 -13.05 -5.52
CA TYR A 384 8.96 -13.06 -6.46
C TYR A 384 7.76 -12.24 -5.96
N PRO A 385 7.87 -10.89 -5.88
CA PRO A 385 6.83 -10.06 -5.31
C PRO A 385 5.69 -9.71 -6.29
N TYR A 386 5.87 -9.87 -7.61
CA TYR A 386 4.87 -9.50 -8.63
C TYR A 386 4.46 -8.01 -8.56
N THR A 387 5.42 -7.12 -8.76
CA THR A 387 5.26 -5.66 -8.73
C THR A 387 6.42 -4.99 -9.46
N ASP A 388 6.17 -3.94 -10.22
CA ASP A 388 7.20 -3.01 -10.73
C ASP A 388 7.54 -1.88 -9.74
N MET A 389 6.72 -1.71 -8.70
CA MET A 389 6.73 -0.61 -7.74
C MET A 389 6.47 0.78 -8.35
N LEU A 390 5.94 0.85 -9.57
CA LEU A 390 5.62 2.10 -10.26
C LEU A 390 4.16 2.48 -10.05
N LEU A 391 3.85 3.75 -10.32
CA LEU A 391 2.51 4.32 -10.39
C LEU A 391 1.91 4.06 -11.76
N HIS A 392 0.63 3.68 -11.79
CA HIS A 392 -0.16 3.49 -13.00
C HIS A 392 -1.53 4.14 -12.88
N ASP A 393 -2.06 4.67 -13.98
CA ASP A 393 -3.45 5.10 -14.07
C ASP A 393 -4.38 3.88 -14.01
N MET A 394 -5.15 3.79 -12.92
CA MET A 394 -6.10 2.70 -12.69
C MET A 394 -7.52 3.01 -13.19
N GLY A 395 -7.71 4.14 -13.86
CA GLY A 395 -8.96 4.58 -14.47
C GLY A 395 -9.90 5.32 -13.52
N GLU A 396 -10.89 5.99 -14.11
CA GLU A 396 -11.86 6.87 -13.42
C GLU A 396 -12.53 6.24 -12.20
N ALA A 397 -12.84 4.95 -12.28
CA ALA A 397 -13.45 4.20 -11.19
C ALA A 397 -12.61 4.20 -9.91
N LEU A 398 -11.28 4.16 -10.04
CA LEU A 398 -10.32 4.08 -8.93
C LEU A 398 -9.62 5.42 -8.69
N THR A 399 -10.10 6.51 -9.28
CA THR A 399 -9.62 7.86 -8.98
C THR A 399 -10.11 8.33 -7.62
N ASP A 400 -9.31 9.15 -6.96
CA ASP A 400 -9.72 9.89 -5.75
C ASP A 400 -10.99 10.75 -5.99
N PHE A 401 -11.62 11.23 -4.91
CA PHE A 401 -12.97 11.83 -4.96
C PHE A 401 -13.07 13.14 -4.17
N ASP A 402 -14.05 13.99 -4.47
CA ASP A 402 -14.31 15.23 -3.75
C ASP A 402 -15.11 15.00 -2.45
N LYS A 403 -15.35 16.04 -1.64
CA LYS A 403 -16.15 15.91 -0.41
C LYS A 403 -17.59 15.40 -0.58
N ASN A 404 -18.11 15.36 -1.81
CA ASN A 404 -19.43 14.82 -2.15
C ASN A 404 -19.35 13.41 -2.75
N SER A 405 -18.20 12.73 -2.64
CA SER A 405 -17.93 11.42 -3.22
C SER A 405 -18.06 11.37 -4.75
N LYS A 406 -17.79 12.48 -5.43
CA LYS A 406 -17.68 12.51 -6.89
C LYS A 406 -16.23 12.37 -7.30
N THR A 407 -15.96 11.52 -8.29
CA THR A 407 -14.64 11.37 -8.89
C THR A 407 -14.10 12.73 -9.35
N VAL A 408 -12.86 13.05 -8.95
CA VAL A 408 -12.17 14.26 -9.42
C VAL A 408 -11.45 14.00 -10.73
N LYS A 409 -10.83 15.04 -11.31
CA LYS A 409 -9.96 14.84 -12.48
C LYS A 409 -8.74 14.00 -12.10
N GLY A 410 -8.41 13.02 -12.93
CA GLY A 410 -7.33 12.08 -12.67
C GLY A 410 -5.97 12.77 -12.51
N ASP A 411 -5.70 13.82 -13.27
CA ASP A 411 -4.41 14.51 -13.35
C ASP A 411 -4.07 15.44 -12.18
N ILE A 412 -4.96 15.55 -11.17
CA ILE A 412 -4.71 16.37 -9.99
C ILE A 412 -3.59 15.74 -9.15
N PRO A 413 -2.50 16.48 -8.84
CA PRO A 413 -1.44 15.97 -7.98
C PRO A 413 -1.93 15.92 -6.51
N VAL A 414 -1.82 14.75 -5.89
CA VAL A 414 -2.34 14.51 -4.53
C VAL A 414 -1.28 14.01 -3.54
N GLU A 415 -0.18 13.43 -4.05
CA GLU A 415 0.92 12.91 -3.22
C GLU A 415 2.25 12.93 -3.98
N PHE A 416 2.98 14.05 -3.85
CA PHE A 416 4.16 14.39 -4.64
C PHE A 416 3.85 14.40 -6.14
N LEU A 417 4.45 13.49 -6.92
CA LEU A 417 4.21 13.34 -8.35
C LEU A 417 3.03 12.41 -8.66
N ALA A 418 2.46 11.75 -7.65
CA ALA A 418 1.32 10.87 -7.85
C ALA A 418 0.03 11.68 -8.04
N GLN A 419 -0.67 11.33 -9.12
CA GLN A 419 -1.95 11.93 -9.48
C GLN A 419 -3.12 11.18 -8.82
N ALA A 420 -4.32 11.75 -8.88
CA ALA A 420 -5.53 11.23 -8.23
C ALA A 420 -5.93 9.83 -8.71
N ASN A 421 -5.71 9.52 -10.00
CA ASN A 421 -5.99 8.21 -10.61
C ASN A 421 -4.83 7.22 -10.56
N GLU A 422 -3.65 7.67 -10.11
CA GLU A 422 -2.44 6.86 -10.10
C GLU A 422 -2.28 6.07 -8.79
N TRP A 423 -1.92 4.80 -8.91
CA TRP A 423 -1.65 3.92 -7.76
C TRP A 423 -0.40 3.09 -7.99
N ARG A 424 0.37 2.87 -6.91
CA ARG A 424 1.54 2.01 -6.94
C ARG A 424 1.10 0.56 -7.10
N THR A 425 1.68 -0.18 -8.03
CA THR A 425 1.45 -1.63 -8.16
C THR A 425 1.82 -2.34 -6.85
N PRO A 426 0.88 -2.89 -6.06
CA PRO A 426 1.22 -3.58 -4.81
C PRO A 426 1.85 -4.96 -5.11
N PRO A 427 2.77 -5.46 -4.26
CA PRO A 427 3.25 -6.83 -4.39
C PRO A 427 2.09 -7.82 -4.17
N LEU A 428 2.01 -8.86 -5.00
CA LEU A 428 0.95 -9.88 -4.91
C LEU A 428 1.34 -11.09 -4.05
N TRP A 429 2.59 -11.18 -3.57
CA TRP A 429 2.98 -12.30 -2.72
C TRP A 429 2.14 -12.38 -1.43
N GLY A 430 1.79 -13.60 -1.01
CA GLY A 430 0.90 -13.86 0.09
C GLY A 430 -0.57 -13.49 -0.14
N ILE A 431 -0.97 -12.82 -1.24
CA ILE A 431 -2.31 -12.25 -1.39
C ILE A 431 -3.45 -13.26 -1.17
N GLY A 432 -3.26 -14.52 -1.55
CA GLY A 432 -4.28 -15.56 -1.35
C GLY A 432 -4.45 -16.04 0.09
N LEU A 433 -3.60 -15.59 1.01
CA LEU A 433 -3.75 -15.80 2.45
C LEU A 433 -4.40 -14.60 3.15
N ALA A 434 -4.70 -13.50 2.45
CA ALA A 434 -5.28 -12.29 3.04
C ALA A 434 -6.53 -12.60 3.89
N GLN A 435 -7.49 -13.32 3.30
CA GLN A 435 -8.73 -13.72 3.98
C GLN A 435 -8.57 -14.88 4.98
N THR A 436 -7.43 -15.58 4.95
CA THR A 436 -7.06 -16.54 5.99
C THR A 436 -6.55 -15.82 7.25
N VAL A 437 -5.86 -14.70 7.07
CA VAL A 437 -5.31 -13.87 8.16
C VAL A 437 -6.40 -13.00 8.78
N ASP A 438 -7.19 -12.31 7.95
CA ASP A 438 -8.37 -11.56 8.35
C ASP A 438 -9.56 -11.93 7.45
N PRO A 439 -10.58 -12.65 7.95
CA PRO A 439 -11.77 -13.00 7.17
C PRO A 439 -12.51 -11.81 6.53
N ASN A 440 -12.34 -10.60 7.08
CA ASN A 440 -12.97 -9.39 6.55
C ASN A 440 -12.13 -8.71 5.47
N ALA A 441 -10.87 -9.13 5.24
CA ALA A 441 -9.96 -8.49 4.32
C ALA A 441 -10.59 -8.29 2.93
N THR A 442 -10.55 -7.03 2.45
CA THR A 442 -11.02 -6.64 1.12
C THR A 442 -9.84 -6.50 0.14
N PHE A 443 -9.99 -5.84 -1.01
CA PHE A 443 -8.92 -5.65 -1.99
C PHE A 443 -9.00 -4.27 -2.66
N LEU A 444 -7.91 -3.86 -3.33
CA LEU A 444 -7.68 -2.50 -3.85
C LEU A 444 -7.48 -1.46 -2.74
N HIS A 445 -7.13 -0.23 -3.13
CA HIS A 445 -6.76 0.83 -2.19
C HIS A 445 -7.89 1.18 -1.23
N ASP A 446 -9.13 1.21 -1.68
CA ASP A 446 -10.30 1.62 -0.89
C ASP A 446 -11.14 0.44 -0.38
N GLY A 447 -10.68 -0.79 -0.61
CA GLY A 447 -11.35 -2.00 -0.13
C GLY A 447 -12.68 -2.33 -0.80
N ARG A 448 -13.00 -1.75 -1.96
CA ARG A 448 -14.28 -1.98 -2.63
C ARG A 448 -14.48 -3.44 -3.07
N ALA A 449 -13.40 -4.12 -3.44
CA ALA A 449 -13.44 -5.50 -3.92
C ALA A 449 -13.44 -6.51 -2.76
N ARG A 450 -14.38 -7.46 -2.77
CA ARG A 450 -14.52 -8.52 -1.75
C ARG A 450 -13.63 -9.73 -2.00
N ASN A 451 -13.17 -9.89 -3.22
CA ASN A 451 -12.36 -11.03 -3.64
C ASN A 451 -11.46 -10.62 -4.81
N LEU A 452 -10.53 -11.52 -5.16
CA LEU A 452 -9.53 -11.28 -6.20
C LEU A 452 -10.14 -11.08 -7.58
N LEU A 453 -11.25 -11.76 -7.90
CA LEU A 453 -11.93 -11.59 -9.19
C LEU A 453 -12.55 -10.19 -9.29
N GLU A 454 -13.24 -9.74 -8.24
CA GLU A 454 -13.76 -8.37 -8.18
C GLU A 454 -12.65 -7.33 -8.32
N ALA A 455 -11.49 -7.55 -7.67
CA ALA A 455 -10.35 -6.65 -7.78
C ALA A 455 -9.85 -6.55 -9.23
N VAL A 456 -9.70 -7.69 -9.92
CA VAL A 456 -9.33 -7.73 -11.34
C VAL A 456 -10.36 -7.00 -12.21
N LEU A 457 -11.65 -7.16 -11.94
CA LEU A 457 -12.72 -6.51 -12.71
C LEU A 457 -12.87 -5.01 -12.47
N TRP A 458 -12.28 -4.49 -11.39
CA TRP A 458 -12.22 -3.05 -11.12
C TRP A 458 -11.05 -2.34 -11.82
N HIS A 459 -10.07 -3.08 -12.35
CA HIS A 459 -8.97 -2.47 -13.09
C HIS A 459 -9.49 -1.74 -14.33
N GLY A 460 -9.20 -0.45 -14.44
CA GLY A 460 -9.44 0.37 -15.62
C GLY A 460 -8.15 1.01 -16.10
N GLY A 461 -8.24 2.16 -16.76
CA GLY A 461 -7.07 2.94 -17.20
C GLY A 461 -6.14 2.09 -18.06
N GLU A 462 -4.86 2.04 -17.67
CA GLU A 462 -3.81 1.27 -18.35
C GLU A 462 -4.12 -0.24 -18.39
N ALA A 463 -4.87 -0.74 -17.41
CA ALA A 463 -5.23 -2.15 -17.30
C ALA A 463 -6.57 -2.52 -17.98
N GLU A 464 -7.25 -1.58 -18.64
CA GLU A 464 -8.55 -1.80 -19.27
C GLU A 464 -8.52 -2.96 -20.27
N GLN A 465 -7.50 -3.03 -21.13
CA GLN A 465 -7.36 -4.11 -22.11
C GLN A 465 -7.22 -5.49 -21.43
N SER A 466 -6.48 -5.56 -20.32
CA SER A 466 -6.30 -6.79 -19.53
C SER A 466 -7.63 -7.23 -18.91
N LYS A 467 -8.41 -6.29 -18.34
CA LYS A 467 -9.77 -6.57 -17.83
C LYS A 467 -10.68 -7.10 -18.94
N GLN A 468 -10.69 -6.48 -20.12
CA GLN A 468 -11.54 -6.92 -21.23
C GLN A 468 -11.20 -8.34 -21.69
N LYS A 469 -9.92 -8.74 -21.68
CA LYS A 469 -9.53 -10.14 -21.94
C LYS A 469 -10.00 -11.09 -20.84
N VAL A 470 -9.97 -10.68 -19.56
CA VAL A 470 -10.50 -11.47 -18.44
C VAL A 470 -12.00 -11.74 -18.61
N LEU A 471 -12.77 -10.76 -19.07
CA LEU A 471 -14.20 -10.91 -19.34
C LEU A 471 -14.52 -11.93 -20.44
N GLN A 472 -13.53 -12.27 -21.29
CA GLN A 472 -13.65 -13.26 -22.35
C GLN A 472 -13.24 -14.68 -21.91
N LEU A 473 -12.67 -14.85 -20.73
CA LEU A 473 -12.22 -16.16 -20.24
C LEU A 473 -13.41 -17.07 -20.02
N SER A 474 -13.26 -18.36 -20.36
CA SER A 474 -14.19 -19.40 -19.93
C SER A 474 -14.13 -19.61 -18.41
N LYS A 475 -15.19 -20.19 -17.84
CA LYS A 475 -15.20 -20.61 -16.42
C LYS A 475 -13.96 -21.39 -15.98
N LYS A 476 -13.47 -22.31 -16.82
CA LYS A 476 -12.25 -23.08 -16.51
C LYS A 476 -11.02 -22.18 -16.39
N GLN A 477 -10.83 -21.25 -17.33
CA GLN A 477 -9.70 -20.32 -17.32
C GLN A 477 -9.78 -19.35 -16.15
N ARG A 478 -10.99 -18.93 -15.73
CA ARG A 478 -11.18 -18.11 -14.52
C ARG A 478 -10.73 -18.85 -13.27
N VAL A 479 -11.08 -20.13 -13.14
CA VAL A 479 -10.60 -20.98 -12.03
C VAL A 479 -9.08 -21.15 -12.07
N GLU A 480 -8.49 -21.34 -13.24
CA GLU A 480 -7.03 -21.43 -13.40
C GLU A 480 -6.34 -20.11 -12.98
N LEU A 481 -6.81 -18.96 -13.47
CA LEU A 481 -6.28 -17.65 -13.11
C LEU A 481 -6.37 -17.40 -11.60
N LEU A 482 -7.54 -17.64 -11.00
CA LEU A 482 -7.73 -17.47 -9.55
C LEU A 482 -6.86 -18.43 -8.75
N ALA A 483 -6.70 -19.68 -9.18
CA ALA A 483 -5.81 -20.61 -8.49
C ALA A 483 -4.36 -20.10 -8.45
N PHE A 484 -3.89 -19.41 -9.50
CA PHE A 484 -2.58 -18.78 -9.47
C PHE A 484 -2.52 -17.60 -8.49
N LEU A 485 -3.48 -16.67 -8.55
CA LEU A 485 -3.51 -15.50 -7.66
C LEU A 485 -3.66 -15.91 -6.20
N GLU A 486 -4.52 -16.88 -5.91
CA GLU A 486 -4.65 -17.47 -4.59
C GLU A 486 -3.35 -18.15 -4.17
N ASP A 487 -2.60 -18.78 -5.08
CA ASP A 487 -1.32 -19.43 -4.77
C ASP A 487 -0.15 -18.47 -4.51
N LEU A 488 -0.28 -17.18 -4.83
CA LEU A 488 0.76 -16.18 -4.59
C LEU A 488 1.00 -15.90 -3.10
#